data_AF-A0A7J5UM40-F1
#
_entry.id   AF-A0A7J5UM40-F1
#
_cell.length_a   1.000
_cell.length_b   1.000
_cell.length_c   1.000
_cell.angle_alpha   90.00
_cell.angle_beta   90.00
_cell.angle_gamma   90.00
#
_symmetry.space_group_name_H-M   'P 1'
#
loop_
_entity.id
_entity.type
_entity.pdbx_description
1 polymer ?
#
loop_
_entity_poly.entity_id
_entity_poly.type
_entity_poly.pdbx_seq_one_letter_code
_entity_poly.pdbx_strand_id
1 'polypeptide(L)'
;MSRTSILGGESGHRSFFGGSVPHSRLFALLAAAVAGMVLTITLGTPGFAGGAALVIVTWLVTSPTVHGSLAERWVARRRWRERTRTGTVAYVPFDDARWTELGARRRHRRVAAREAAALRERPDGAEGMGWLDRRPGRPGIAWHAPTGEEPYLSVAFEVSGQVRGIESEHAVEQAQVAWGAFLASLGSEDSLARAVQSVTRVLPPDSAGHEAWVVSQVDADAPEELLRSYDDLLHRMGRREMVQRHYVAVRWPLTGAFSRAAARYGPGRDGWRRLMVDEVDAITRGLRRARMGRVRALTAHEAAAVIAHMQNPSRPVDQTHDVDPEALGLPSTDVYSAHVVDDVDPTTGAPVRWWHRTAVVTATAMATGERNSLWVTPLLSGMPERIVRTLSLQTWMVPAREAKATARIDATSDHSEILRRREAGRLLDDESEASLSAAQRRLEDLRPGTQHHGAEWLGHVTVSAPSRDELAQAVRLVTATAERGLGIERLEWLDTYQAAASGCTWPIVRGMRPPAPTAAQRMMRSLSGHGAREAL
;
A
#
# COMPACT_ATOMS: atom_id res chain seq x y z
N MET A 1 3.99 -30.38 -2.08
CA MET A 1 2.81 -29.70 -2.67
C MET A 1 2.49 -28.52 -1.78
N SER A 2 2.99 -27.34 -2.16
CA SER A 2 2.83 -26.09 -1.41
C SER A 2 1.36 -25.74 -1.16
N ARG A 3 1.02 -25.33 0.07
CA ARG A 3 -0.31 -24.81 0.41
C ARG A 3 -0.67 -23.64 -0.54
N THR A 4 -1.76 -23.81 -1.29
CA THR A 4 -2.32 -22.76 -2.13
C THR A 4 -3.45 -22.02 -1.40
N SER A 5 -3.62 -20.74 -1.73
CA SER A 5 -4.75 -19.91 -1.34
C SER A 5 -5.44 -19.40 -2.59
N ILE A 6 -6.76 -19.29 -2.58
CA ILE A 6 -7.48 -18.61 -3.66
C ILE A 6 -7.36 -17.11 -3.40
N LEU A 7 -6.84 -16.38 -4.39
CA LEU A 7 -6.86 -14.92 -4.44
C LEU A 7 -7.67 -14.47 -5.66
N GLY A 8 -8.22 -13.27 -5.62
CA GLY A 8 -9.15 -12.78 -6.66
C GLY A 8 -10.57 -13.28 -6.47
N GLY A 9 -11.55 -12.58 -7.05
CA GLY A 9 -12.99 -12.89 -6.90
C GLY A 9 -13.64 -12.30 -5.63
N GLU A 10 -12.85 -11.80 -4.68
CA GLU A 10 -13.25 -10.96 -3.55
C GLU A 10 -13.68 -9.58 -4.07
N SER A 11 -14.76 -9.52 -4.84
CA SER A 11 -15.27 -8.26 -5.34
C SER A 11 -15.69 -7.39 -4.17
N GLY A 12 -15.14 -6.18 -4.08
CA GLY A 12 -15.64 -5.15 -3.17
C GLY A 12 -17.16 -5.03 -3.33
N HIS A 13 -17.88 -5.14 -2.21
CA HIS A 13 -19.34 -5.10 -2.06
C HIS A 13 -20.15 -5.26 -3.37
N ARG A 14 -20.55 -6.51 -3.66
CA ARG A 14 -21.46 -6.82 -4.78
C ARG A 14 -22.79 -6.11 -4.56
N SER A 15 -23.22 -5.35 -5.57
CA SER A 15 -24.53 -4.70 -5.60
C SER A 15 -25.64 -5.75 -5.61
N PHE A 16 -26.76 -5.46 -4.94
CA PHE A 16 -27.99 -6.29 -4.93
C PHE A 16 -28.49 -6.66 -6.34
N PHE A 17 -28.11 -5.91 -7.37
CA PHE A 17 -28.50 -6.12 -8.77
C PHE A 17 -27.50 -6.95 -9.61
N GLY A 18 -26.49 -7.55 -9.00
CA GLY A 18 -25.51 -8.40 -9.69
C GLY A 18 -24.36 -7.60 -10.32
N GLY A 19 -23.17 -8.21 -10.27
CA GLY A 19 -21.92 -7.61 -10.74
C GLY A 19 -21.27 -6.63 -9.76
N SER A 20 -19.95 -6.46 -9.88
CA SER A 20 -19.16 -5.44 -9.17
C SER A 20 -19.39 -4.04 -9.78
N VAL A 21 -20.63 -3.55 -9.74
CA VAL A 21 -20.95 -2.20 -10.20
C VAL A 21 -20.61 -1.24 -9.05
N PRO A 22 -19.68 -0.28 -9.24
CA PRO A 22 -19.35 0.67 -8.18
C PRO A 22 -20.61 1.43 -7.74
N HIS A 23 -20.80 1.65 -6.43
CA HIS A 23 -22.00 2.28 -5.89
C HIS A 23 -22.33 3.62 -6.57
N SER A 24 -21.30 4.39 -6.93
CA SER A 24 -21.44 5.65 -7.67
C SER A 24 -22.15 5.47 -9.02
N ARG A 25 -21.89 4.38 -9.74
CA ARG A 25 -22.55 4.06 -11.00
C ARG A 25 -24.00 3.66 -10.79
N LEU A 26 -24.29 2.85 -9.76
CA LEU A 26 -25.66 2.49 -9.41
C LEU A 26 -26.49 3.74 -9.07
N PHE A 27 -25.95 4.61 -8.22
CA PHE A 27 -26.58 5.88 -7.88
C PHE A 27 -26.76 6.79 -9.11
N ALA A 28 -25.77 6.89 -9.99
CA ALA A 28 -25.86 7.69 -11.20
C ALA A 28 -26.95 7.16 -12.16
N LEU A 29 -27.02 5.84 -12.36
CA LEU A 29 -28.05 5.21 -13.20
C LEU A 29 -29.44 5.37 -12.58
N LEU A 30 -29.57 5.20 -11.26
CA LEU A 30 -30.83 5.39 -10.55
C LEU A 30 -31.30 6.85 -10.63
N ALA A 31 -30.39 7.81 -10.40
CA ALA A 31 -30.68 9.23 -10.55
C ALA A 31 -31.09 9.58 -11.99
N ALA A 32 -30.41 9.01 -12.99
CA ALA A 32 -30.76 9.18 -14.40
C ALA A 32 -32.14 8.58 -14.73
N ALA A 33 -32.47 7.42 -14.17
CA ALA A 33 -33.79 6.79 -14.35
C ALA A 33 -34.90 7.61 -13.71
N VAL A 34 -34.70 8.12 -12.49
CA VAL A 34 -35.65 9.02 -11.81
C VAL A 34 -35.83 10.31 -12.60
N ALA A 35 -34.74 10.94 -13.05
CA ALA A 35 -34.80 12.14 -13.88
C ALA A 35 -35.54 11.87 -15.21
N GLY A 36 -35.29 10.72 -15.84
CA GLY A 36 -36.00 10.28 -17.04
C GLY A 36 -37.50 10.06 -16.82
N MET A 37 -37.88 9.53 -15.67
CA MET A 37 -39.29 9.37 -15.28
C MET A 37 -39.98 10.73 -15.09
N VAL A 38 -39.32 11.69 -14.43
CA VAL A 38 -39.81 13.07 -14.29
C VAL A 38 -39.95 13.76 -15.65
N LEU A 39 -38.96 13.60 -16.54
CA LEU A 39 -39.02 14.10 -17.92
C LEU A 39 -40.21 13.49 -18.69
N THR A 40 -40.45 12.20 -18.54
CA THR A 40 -41.57 11.50 -19.19
C THR A 40 -42.93 12.02 -18.71
N ILE A 41 -43.09 12.25 -17.39
CA ILE A 41 -44.34 12.77 -16.81
C ILE A 41 -44.61 14.20 -17.27
N THR A 42 -43.58 15.04 -17.37
CA THR A 42 -43.73 16.47 -17.68
C THR A 42 -43.87 16.76 -19.18
N LEU A 43 -43.20 16.00 -20.04
CA LEU A 43 -43.05 16.28 -21.46
C LEU A 43 -43.64 15.19 -22.37
N GLY A 44 -44.18 14.09 -21.82
CA GLY A 44 -44.77 12.99 -22.60
C GLY A 44 -43.74 12.25 -23.45
N THR A 45 -44.05 11.99 -24.72
CA THR A 45 -43.20 11.22 -25.65
C THR A 45 -41.80 11.83 -25.87
N PRO A 46 -41.65 13.17 -26.08
CA PRO A 46 -40.34 13.83 -26.06
C PRO A 46 -39.58 13.59 -24.75
N GLY A 47 -40.28 13.60 -23.61
CA GLY A 47 -39.72 13.33 -22.30
C GLY A 47 -39.18 11.91 -22.15
N PHE A 48 -39.91 10.92 -22.68
CA PHE A 48 -39.47 9.53 -22.72
C PHE A 48 -38.20 9.35 -23.55
N ALA A 49 -38.16 9.92 -24.76
CA ALA A 49 -36.98 9.87 -25.62
C ALA A 49 -35.76 10.53 -24.95
N GLY A 50 -35.95 11.70 -24.32
CA GLY A 50 -34.91 12.38 -23.56
C GLY A 50 -34.43 11.59 -22.34
N GLY A 51 -35.35 10.98 -21.59
CA GLY A 51 -35.04 10.14 -20.43
C GLY A 51 -34.28 8.86 -20.82
N ALA A 52 -34.70 8.18 -21.89
CA ALA A 52 -33.99 7.01 -22.42
C ALA A 52 -32.57 7.38 -22.88
N ALA A 53 -32.42 8.49 -23.60
CA ALA A 53 -31.11 9.00 -24.01
C ALA A 53 -30.22 9.32 -22.80
N LEU A 54 -30.76 9.93 -21.73
CA LEU A 54 -30.03 10.23 -20.50
C LEU A 54 -29.49 8.95 -19.84
N VAL A 55 -30.30 7.90 -19.74
CA VAL A 55 -29.88 6.61 -19.18
C VAL A 55 -28.79 5.96 -20.04
N ILE A 56 -28.94 5.96 -21.37
CA ILE A 56 -27.95 5.41 -22.30
C ILE A 56 -26.62 6.18 -22.20
N VAL A 57 -26.66 7.51 -22.19
CA VAL A 57 -25.47 8.36 -22.03
C VAL A 57 -24.80 8.10 -20.68
N THR A 58 -25.58 8.03 -19.60
CA THR A 58 -25.05 7.74 -18.26
C THR A 58 -24.40 6.36 -18.23
N TRP A 59 -25.01 5.36 -18.85
CA TRP A 59 -24.44 4.02 -18.97
C TRP A 59 -23.13 4.02 -19.77
N LEU A 60 -23.07 4.68 -20.93
CA LEU A 60 -21.85 4.81 -21.74
C LEU A 60 -20.72 5.53 -20.99
N VAL A 61 -21.05 6.62 -20.31
CA VAL A 61 -20.07 7.45 -19.58
C VAL A 61 -19.50 6.73 -18.35
N THR A 62 -20.29 5.87 -17.72
CA THR A 62 -19.92 5.08 -16.53
C THR A 62 -19.46 3.66 -16.84
N SER A 63 -19.56 3.22 -18.10
CA SER A 63 -19.14 1.87 -18.48
C SER A 63 -17.62 1.72 -18.34
N PRO A 64 -17.13 0.65 -17.68
CA PRO A 64 -15.70 0.42 -17.56
C PRO A 64 -15.09 0.12 -18.94
N THR A 65 -13.96 0.77 -19.25
CA THR A 65 -13.14 0.42 -20.42
C THR A 65 -11.73 0.05 -19.95
N VAL A 66 -10.88 -0.41 -20.88
CA VAL A 66 -9.46 -0.73 -20.60
C VAL A 66 -8.72 0.43 -19.92
N HIS A 67 -9.11 1.68 -20.21
CA HIS A 67 -8.53 2.91 -19.64
C HIS A 67 -9.46 3.61 -18.63
N GLY A 68 -10.25 2.85 -17.88
CA GLY A 68 -11.25 3.38 -16.95
C GLY A 68 -12.50 3.93 -17.65
N SER A 69 -13.49 4.40 -16.89
CA SER A 69 -14.70 5.00 -17.48
C SER A 69 -14.43 6.43 -18.03
N LEU A 70 -15.28 6.93 -18.93
CA LEU A 70 -15.16 8.32 -19.39
C LEU A 70 -15.32 9.31 -18.23
N ALA A 71 -16.20 8.99 -17.27
CA ALA A 71 -16.38 9.75 -16.04
C ALA A 71 -15.09 9.82 -15.22
N GLU A 72 -14.43 8.67 -14.97
CA GLU A 72 -13.16 8.62 -14.26
C GLU A 72 -12.09 9.48 -14.95
N ARG A 73 -11.98 9.40 -16.27
CA ARG A 73 -11.05 10.23 -17.04
C ARG A 73 -11.36 11.72 -16.91
N TRP A 74 -12.63 12.11 -16.92
CA TRP A 74 -13.03 13.50 -16.75
C TRP A 74 -12.72 14.01 -15.35
N VAL A 75 -13.03 13.22 -14.32
CA VAL A 75 -12.71 13.53 -12.92
C VAL A 75 -11.20 13.66 -12.73
N ALA A 76 -10.41 12.73 -13.27
CA ALA A 76 -8.96 12.76 -13.24
C ALA A 76 -8.41 14.04 -13.90
N ARG A 77 -8.89 14.39 -15.10
CA ARG A 77 -8.49 15.63 -15.78
C ARG A 77 -8.87 16.88 -14.99
N ARG A 78 -10.08 16.93 -14.43
CA ARG A 78 -10.56 18.06 -13.62
C ARG A 78 -9.68 18.24 -12.39
N ARG A 79 -9.40 17.14 -11.67
CA ARG A 79 -8.51 17.11 -10.50
C ARG A 79 -7.10 17.55 -10.87
N TRP A 80 -6.54 17.05 -11.96
CA TRP A 80 -5.21 17.44 -12.44
C TRP A 80 -5.13 18.95 -12.74
N ARG A 81 -6.14 19.49 -13.43
CA ARG A 81 -6.24 20.94 -13.69
C ARG A 81 -6.33 21.74 -12.39
N GLU A 82 -7.08 21.26 -11.41
CA GLU A 82 -7.21 21.89 -10.10
C GLU A 82 -5.88 21.89 -9.33
N ARG A 83 -5.16 20.77 -9.29
CA ARG A 83 -3.83 20.68 -8.67
C ARG A 83 -2.83 21.63 -9.34
N THR A 84 -2.81 21.64 -10.68
CA THR A 84 -1.95 22.55 -11.45
C THR A 84 -2.30 24.01 -11.19
N ARG A 85 -3.60 24.33 -11.06
CA ARG A 85 -4.07 25.68 -10.78
C ARG A 85 -3.69 26.14 -9.37
N THR A 86 -3.81 25.25 -8.38
CA THR A 86 -3.55 25.53 -6.96
C THR A 86 -2.07 25.47 -6.59
N GLY A 87 -1.22 24.83 -7.41
CA GLY A 87 0.22 24.69 -7.14
C GLY A 87 0.57 23.45 -6.31
N THR A 88 -0.41 22.62 -5.95
CA THR A 88 -0.22 21.38 -5.16
C THR A 88 0.43 20.23 -5.93
N VAL A 89 0.93 20.51 -7.14
CA VAL A 89 1.74 19.57 -7.93
C VAL A 89 3.20 19.59 -7.49
N ALA A 90 3.69 20.68 -6.90
CA ALA A 90 5.06 20.75 -6.39
C ALA A 90 5.07 20.55 -4.88
N TYR A 91 6.14 19.96 -4.39
CA TYR A 91 6.48 19.88 -2.98
C TYR A 91 7.87 20.49 -2.79
N VAL A 92 7.92 21.45 -1.88
CA VAL A 92 9.17 22.03 -1.39
C VAL A 92 9.11 21.92 0.13
N PRO A 93 10.14 21.35 0.79
CA PRO A 93 10.21 21.34 2.24
C PRO A 93 9.99 22.74 2.82
N PHE A 94 9.28 22.80 3.93
CA PHE A 94 8.93 24.07 4.55
C PHE A 94 10.17 24.84 5.01
N ASP A 95 10.18 26.15 4.73
CA ASP A 95 11.21 27.08 5.14
C ASP A 95 10.54 28.39 5.60
N ASP A 96 10.80 28.77 6.86
CA ASP A 96 10.23 29.96 7.52
C ASP A 96 10.59 31.26 6.80
N ALA A 97 11.82 31.37 6.28
CA ALA A 97 12.29 32.57 5.61
C ALA A 97 11.51 32.79 4.30
N ARG A 98 11.44 31.74 3.48
CA ARG A 98 10.71 31.75 2.22
C ARG A 98 9.20 31.90 2.43
N TRP A 99 8.64 31.29 3.47
CA TRP A 99 7.22 31.45 3.80
C TRP A 99 6.87 32.90 4.18
N THR A 100 7.70 33.54 5.01
CA THR A 100 7.54 34.94 5.38
C THR A 100 7.63 35.86 4.15
N GLU A 101 8.61 35.63 3.27
CA GLU A 101 8.76 36.41 2.03
C GLU A 101 7.50 36.33 1.13
N LEU A 102 6.95 35.12 1.00
CA LEU A 102 5.74 34.88 0.21
C LEU A 102 4.47 35.43 0.87
N GLY A 103 4.49 35.64 2.19
CA GLY A 103 3.33 36.07 2.98
C GLY A 103 2.65 37.36 2.48
N ALA A 104 3.43 38.38 2.11
CA ALA A 104 2.91 39.63 1.55
C ALA A 104 2.53 39.50 0.06
N ARG A 105 3.29 38.71 -0.71
CA ARG A 105 3.13 38.57 -2.16
C ARG A 105 1.96 37.67 -2.56
N ARG A 106 1.64 36.64 -1.75
CA ARG A 106 0.60 35.64 -2.06
C ARG A 106 -0.82 36.21 -2.15
N ARG A 107 -1.11 37.33 -1.46
CA ARG A 107 -2.42 37.99 -1.51
C ARG A 107 -2.71 38.65 -2.85
N HIS A 108 -1.65 39.09 -3.55
CA HIS A 108 -1.77 39.90 -4.78
C HIS A 108 -1.27 39.17 -6.03
N ARG A 109 -0.44 38.14 -5.89
CA ARG A 109 0.15 37.41 -7.01
C ARG A 109 -0.17 35.91 -6.96
N ARG A 110 -0.86 35.42 -8.00
CA ARG A 110 -1.19 33.99 -8.16
C ARG A 110 0.03 33.08 -8.17
N VAL A 111 1.16 33.55 -8.69
CA VAL A 111 2.44 32.79 -8.70
C VAL A 111 2.94 32.57 -7.28
N ALA A 112 3.01 33.64 -6.48
CA ALA A 112 3.41 33.55 -5.07
C ALA A 112 2.44 32.69 -4.24
N ALA A 113 1.14 32.68 -4.58
CA ALA A 113 0.18 31.78 -3.95
C ALA A 113 0.43 30.30 -4.28
N ARG A 114 0.85 29.98 -5.51
CA ARG A 114 1.23 28.60 -5.91
C ARG A 114 2.52 28.15 -5.24
N GLU A 115 3.52 29.02 -5.19
CA GLU A 115 4.78 28.73 -4.49
C GLU A 115 4.54 28.52 -3.00
N ALA A 116 3.68 29.33 -2.37
CA ALA A 116 3.29 29.11 -0.99
C ALA A 116 2.53 27.79 -0.79
N ALA A 117 1.72 27.34 -1.76
CA ALA A 117 1.03 26.06 -1.69
C ALA A 117 1.97 24.85 -1.86
N ALA A 118 3.11 25.03 -2.52
CA ALA A 118 4.13 24.00 -2.66
C ALA A 118 4.95 23.80 -1.37
N LEU A 119 5.14 24.87 -0.58
CA LEU A 119 5.85 24.84 0.71
C LEU A 119 5.03 24.11 1.76
N ARG A 120 5.49 22.93 2.17
CA ARG A 120 4.77 22.05 3.11
C ARG A 120 5.74 21.35 4.04
N GLU A 121 5.31 21.11 5.28
CA GLU A 121 6.13 20.41 6.29
C GLU A 121 6.43 18.95 5.90
N ARG A 122 5.48 18.32 5.17
CA ARG A 122 5.56 16.92 4.75
C ARG A 122 5.13 16.77 3.29
N PRO A 123 5.71 15.83 2.55
CA PRO A 123 5.25 15.50 1.21
C PRO A 123 3.85 14.88 1.26
N ASP A 124 3.13 14.89 0.14
CA ASP A 124 1.77 14.34 0.03
C ASP A 124 1.66 12.90 0.56
N GLY A 125 2.68 12.07 0.30
CA GLY A 125 2.75 10.69 0.78
C GLY A 125 2.89 10.54 2.30
N ALA A 126 3.31 11.59 3.03
CA ALA A 126 3.49 11.61 4.48
C ALA A 126 2.80 12.81 5.16
N GLU A 127 1.78 13.40 4.52
CA GLU A 127 0.92 14.43 5.12
C GLU A 127 0.43 13.97 6.51
N GLY A 128 0.54 14.84 7.51
CA GLY A 128 0.13 14.58 8.89
C GLY A 128 1.09 13.69 9.68
N MET A 129 2.25 13.32 9.13
CA MET A 129 3.25 12.51 9.81
C MET A 129 4.18 13.35 10.70
N GLY A 130 4.44 12.85 11.90
CA GLY A 130 5.47 13.32 12.82
C GLY A 130 6.06 12.16 13.62
N TRP A 131 6.76 12.45 14.72
CA TRP A 131 7.37 11.44 15.59
C TRP A 131 6.86 11.56 17.02
N LEU A 132 6.34 10.45 17.56
CA LEU A 132 6.04 10.33 18.98
C LEU A 132 7.33 10.11 19.79
N ASP A 133 8.22 9.24 19.32
CA ASP A 133 9.57 9.04 19.87
C ASP A 133 10.60 9.01 18.72
N ARG A 134 11.68 9.77 18.91
CA ARG A 134 12.80 9.92 17.96
C ARG A 134 14.16 9.81 18.64
N ARG A 135 14.20 9.39 19.91
CA ARG A 135 15.44 9.32 20.69
C ARG A 135 16.45 8.36 20.02
N PRO A 136 17.74 8.72 19.97
CA PRO A 136 18.78 7.83 19.43
C PRO A 136 18.77 6.45 20.09
N GLY A 137 19.03 5.40 19.31
CA GLY A 137 19.10 4.02 19.79
C GLY A 137 17.78 3.41 20.24
N ARG A 138 16.64 4.12 20.08
CA ARG A 138 15.29 3.59 20.36
C ARG A 138 14.48 3.47 19.07
N PRO A 139 13.49 2.55 19.02
CA PRO A 139 12.56 2.48 17.90
C PRO A 139 11.91 3.84 17.62
N GLY A 140 11.91 4.25 16.35
CA GLY A 140 11.21 5.44 15.90
C GLY A 140 9.72 5.16 15.85
N ILE A 141 8.94 5.87 16.65
CA ILE A 141 7.47 5.73 16.67
C ILE A 141 6.88 6.88 15.87
N ALA A 142 6.44 6.60 14.65
CA ALA A 142 5.80 7.59 13.79
C ALA A 142 4.37 7.87 14.26
N TRP A 143 4.01 9.14 14.31
CA TRP A 143 2.66 9.63 14.55
C TRP A 143 2.04 10.04 13.22
N HIS A 144 0.80 9.62 12.97
CA HIS A 144 0.08 9.98 11.75
C HIS A 144 -1.28 10.56 12.10
N ALA A 145 -1.56 11.76 11.60
CA ALA A 145 -2.89 12.38 11.63
C ALA A 145 -3.27 12.94 10.24
N PRO A 146 -3.38 12.07 9.21
CA PRO A 146 -3.72 12.51 7.87
C PRO A 146 -5.16 13.01 7.79
N THR A 147 -5.41 13.97 6.90
CA THR A 147 -6.73 14.57 6.73
C THR A 147 -7.76 13.52 6.29
N GLY A 148 -8.84 13.37 7.07
CA GLY A 148 -9.97 12.50 6.72
C GLY A 148 -9.84 11.03 7.15
N GLU A 149 -8.79 10.65 7.88
CA GLU A 149 -8.65 9.32 8.48
C GLU A 149 -8.47 9.38 10.00
N GLU A 150 -8.66 8.24 10.66
CA GLU A 150 -8.35 8.11 12.09
C GLU A 150 -6.84 8.18 12.33
N PRO A 151 -6.38 8.99 13.29
CA PRO A 151 -4.97 9.04 13.69
C PRO A 151 -4.42 7.67 14.12
N TYR A 152 -3.15 7.43 13.84
CA TYR A 152 -2.50 6.16 14.16
C TYR A 152 -1.01 6.32 14.45
N LEU A 153 -0.44 5.31 15.12
CA LEU A 153 1.01 5.16 15.24
C LEU A 153 1.50 4.10 14.26
N SER A 154 2.72 4.25 13.77
CA SER A 154 3.40 3.17 13.05
C SER A 154 4.87 3.04 13.42
N VAL A 155 5.38 1.81 13.30
CA VAL A 155 6.77 1.45 13.54
C VAL A 155 7.23 0.55 12.40
N ALA A 156 8.38 0.88 11.81
CA ALA A 156 9.02 0.11 10.76
C ALA A 156 10.08 -0.83 11.34
N PHE A 157 10.13 -2.05 10.82
CA PHE A 157 11.08 -3.08 11.18
C PHE A 157 11.84 -3.49 9.93
N GLU A 158 13.17 -3.45 10.01
CA GLU A 158 14.02 -4.14 9.04
C GLU A 158 13.94 -5.64 9.31
N VAL A 159 13.70 -6.40 8.24
CA VAL A 159 13.66 -7.85 8.29
C VAL A 159 14.51 -8.44 7.17
N SER A 160 15.00 -9.65 7.35
CA SER A 160 15.75 -10.33 6.29
C SER A 160 14.87 -11.08 5.30
N GLY A 161 13.57 -11.20 5.58
CA GLY A 161 12.66 -12.06 4.83
C GLY A 161 12.68 -13.53 5.30
N GLN A 162 11.71 -14.30 4.80
CA GLN A 162 11.50 -15.70 5.19
C GLN A 162 12.35 -16.71 4.40
N VAL A 163 12.67 -16.39 3.15
CA VAL A 163 13.39 -17.28 2.24
C VAL A 163 14.73 -16.63 1.92
N ARG A 164 15.82 -17.33 2.19
CA ARG A 164 17.19 -16.87 1.91
C ARG A 164 17.89 -17.84 0.97
N GLY A 165 17.60 -17.69 -0.33
CA GLY A 165 18.17 -18.56 -1.35
C GLY A 165 17.35 -19.85 -1.54
N ILE A 166 18.04 -20.97 -1.72
CA ILE A 166 17.41 -22.26 -2.01
C ILE A 166 16.93 -22.87 -0.69
N GLU A 167 15.61 -22.93 -0.54
CA GLU A 167 14.94 -23.53 0.61
C GLU A 167 14.09 -24.72 0.16
N SER A 168 13.88 -25.69 1.05
CA SER A 168 12.95 -26.79 0.78
C SER A 168 11.49 -26.30 0.74
N GLU A 169 10.62 -26.95 -0.04
CA GLU A 169 9.18 -26.65 -0.05
C GLU A 169 8.59 -26.64 1.38
N HIS A 170 9.01 -27.60 2.21
CA HIS A 170 8.55 -27.71 3.59
C HIS A 170 8.93 -26.50 4.44
N ALA A 171 10.15 -25.96 4.27
CA ALA A 171 10.58 -24.76 4.98
C ALA A 171 9.74 -23.53 4.57
N VAL A 172 9.43 -23.41 3.28
CA VAL A 172 8.57 -22.35 2.74
C VAL A 172 7.14 -22.46 3.29
N GLU A 173 6.57 -23.66 3.34
CA GLU A 173 5.24 -23.91 3.91
C GLU A 173 5.19 -23.58 5.41
N GLN A 174 6.19 -24.02 6.20
CA GLN A 174 6.29 -23.70 7.61
C GLN A 174 6.37 -22.18 7.85
N ALA A 175 7.13 -21.47 7.01
CA ALA A 175 7.24 -20.02 7.08
C ALA A 175 5.89 -19.34 6.76
N GLN A 176 5.17 -19.81 5.75
CA GLN A 176 3.84 -19.31 5.41
C GLN A 176 2.85 -19.51 6.58
N VAL A 177 2.84 -20.70 7.21
CA VAL A 177 1.98 -20.97 8.38
C VAL A 177 2.34 -20.05 9.55
N ALA A 178 3.64 -19.86 9.82
CA ALA A 178 4.10 -18.99 10.90
C ALA A 178 3.75 -17.51 10.67
N TRP A 179 3.81 -17.05 9.41
CA TRP A 179 3.34 -15.71 9.03
C TRP A 179 1.83 -15.56 9.21
N GLY A 180 1.05 -16.55 8.79
CA GLY A 180 -0.40 -16.59 9.00
C GLY A 180 -0.78 -16.54 10.47
N ALA A 181 -0.06 -17.25 11.33
CA ALA A 181 -0.27 -17.22 12.78
C ALA A 181 0.07 -15.84 13.40
N PHE A 182 1.13 -15.18 12.91
CA PHE A 182 1.45 -13.82 13.31
C PHE A 182 0.34 -12.85 12.92
N LEU A 183 -0.12 -12.87 11.67
CA LEU A 183 -1.24 -12.03 11.21
C LEU A 183 -2.51 -12.30 12.03
N ALA A 184 -2.85 -13.57 12.25
CA ALA A 184 -4.00 -13.97 13.07
C ALA A 184 -3.94 -13.38 14.49
N SER A 185 -2.76 -13.33 15.12
CA SER A 185 -2.59 -12.73 16.45
C SER A 185 -2.99 -11.25 16.50
N LEU A 186 -2.81 -10.51 15.40
CA LEU A 186 -3.20 -9.10 15.29
C LEU A 186 -4.70 -8.92 15.02
N GLY A 187 -5.37 -9.97 14.53
CA GLY A 187 -6.82 -10.05 14.36
C GLY A 187 -7.58 -10.39 15.64
N SER A 188 -6.90 -10.63 16.76
CA SER A 188 -7.52 -10.81 18.08
C SER A 188 -8.20 -9.52 18.54
N GLU A 189 -9.32 -9.62 19.25
CA GLU A 189 -10.03 -8.45 19.80
C GLU A 189 -9.13 -7.63 20.72
N ASP A 190 -8.26 -8.29 21.49
CA ASP A 190 -7.33 -7.69 22.45
C ASP A 190 -6.11 -7.00 21.80
N SER A 191 -5.83 -7.26 20.52
CA SER A 191 -4.68 -6.66 19.84
C SER A 191 -4.91 -5.17 19.59
N LEU A 192 -3.92 -4.33 19.93
CA LEU A 192 -3.97 -2.90 19.61
C LEU A 192 -3.49 -2.63 18.16
N ALA A 193 -2.58 -3.45 17.66
CA ALA A 193 -2.15 -3.44 16.27
C ALA A 193 -3.25 -4.00 15.35
N ARG A 194 -3.47 -3.37 14.19
CA ARG A 194 -4.54 -3.75 13.25
C ARG A 194 -4.09 -3.97 11.82
N ALA A 195 -2.99 -3.36 11.39
CA ALA A 195 -2.52 -3.55 10.02
C ALA A 195 -1.01 -3.74 9.97
N VAL A 196 -0.60 -4.53 8.98
CA VAL A 196 0.79 -4.83 8.67
C VAL A 196 1.03 -4.48 7.22
N GLN A 197 2.13 -3.81 6.95
CA GLN A 197 2.63 -3.52 5.62
C GLN A 197 3.94 -4.28 5.41
N SER A 198 3.96 -5.18 4.45
CA SER A 198 5.19 -5.83 3.99
C SER A 198 5.72 -5.05 2.79
N VAL A 199 6.89 -4.45 2.93
CA VAL A 199 7.56 -3.68 1.88
C VAL A 199 8.80 -4.42 1.43
N THR A 200 8.95 -4.63 0.13
CA THR A 200 10.18 -5.13 -0.47
C THR A 200 10.67 -4.15 -1.52
N ARG A 201 11.87 -3.63 -1.29
CA ARG A 201 12.60 -2.79 -2.24
C ARG A 201 13.57 -3.66 -3.01
N VAL A 202 13.50 -3.61 -4.34
CA VAL A 202 14.42 -4.30 -5.25
C VAL A 202 15.27 -3.25 -5.94
N LEU A 203 16.58 -3.32 -5.75
CA LEU A 203 17.55 -2.33 -6.20
C LEU A 203 18.85 -3.01 -6.65
N PRO A 204 19.72 -2.34 -7.42
CA PRO A 204 21.09 -2.78 -7.63
C PRO A 204 21.82 -3.10 -6.30
N PRO A 205 22.72 -4.08 -6.28
CA PRO A 205 23.62 -4.27 -5.14
C PRO A 205 24.46 -3.00 -4.92
N ASP A 206 24.62 -2.63 -3.66
CA ASP A 206 25.63 -1.67 -3.23
C ASP A 206 26.86 -2.45 -2.78
N SER A 207 27.92 -2.41 -3.59
CA SER A 207 29.17 -3.12 -3.31
C SER A 207 30.17 -2.28 -2.51
N ALA A 208 29.92 -0.98 -2.29
CA ALA A 208 30.93 -0.07 -1.74
C ALA A 208 31.43 -0.50 -0.35
N GLY A 209 30.52 -0.91 0.53
CA GLY A 209 30.89 -1.40 1.88
C GLY A 209 31.68 -2.71 1.84
N HIS A 210 31.36 -3.59 0.89
CA HIS A 210 32.05 -4.85 0.69
C HIS A 210 33.44 -4.63 0.08
N GLU A 211 33.56 -3.76 -0.92
CA GLU A 211 34.83 -3.35 -1.50
C GLU A 211 35.76 -2.73 -0.44
N ALA A 212 35.24 -1.83 0.40
CA ALA A 212 36.01 -1.25 1.50
C ALA A 212 36.48 -2.32 2.50
N TRP A 213 35.61 -3.29 2.83
CA TRP A 213 35.99 -4.42 3.68
C TRP A 213 37.08 -5.27 3.04
N VAL A 214 36.95 -5.62 1.75
CA VAL A 214 37.96 -6.37 0.99
C VAL A 214 39.30 -5.66 1.03
N VAL A 215 39.34 -4.36 0.71
CA VAL A 215 40.58 -3.56 0.76
C VAL A 215 41.21 -3.58 2.16
N SER A 216 40.39 -3.60 3.22
CA SER A 216 40.89 -3.65 4.61
C SER A 216 41.36 -5.03 5.08
N GLN A 217 40.96 -6.12 4.41
CA GLN A 217 41.22 -7.50 4.82
C GLN A 217 42.14 -8.27 3.86
N VAL A 218 42.40 -7.73 2.67
CA VAL A 218 43.30 -8.35 1.69
C VAL A 218 44.72 -8.44 2.27
N ASP A 219 45.30 -9.63 2.17
CA ASP A 219 46.71 -9.86 2.49
C ASP A 219 47.60 -9.09 1.49
N ALA A 220 48.64 -8.43 1.99
CA ALA A 220 49.58 -7.69 1.15
C ALA A 220 50.33 -8.59 0.15
N ASP A 221 50.47 -9.88 0.48
CA ASP A 221 51.13 -10.88 -0.37
C ASP A 221 50.14 -11.61 -1.31
N ALA A 222 48.88 -11.20 -1.37
CA ALA A 222 47.89 -11.82 -2.23
C ALA A 222 48.29 -11.70 -3.72
N PRO A 223 48.29 -12.82 -4.49
CA PRO A 223 48.56 -12.79 -5.92
C PRO A 223 47.65 -11.81 -6.66
N GLU A 224 48.25 -10.95 -7.50
CA GLU A 224 47.54 -9.91 -8.25
C GLU A 224 46.42 -10.48 -9.14
N GLU A 225 46.61 -11.70 -9.65
CA GLU A 225 45.64 -12.41 -10.47
C GLU A 225 44.36 -12.75 -9.70
N LEU A 226 44.47 -13.08 -8.40
CA LEU A 226 43.31 -13.32 -7.55
C LEU A 226 42.56 -12.02 -7.25
N LEU A 227 43.28 -10.93 -7.02
CA LEU A 227 42.68 -9.61 -6.81
C LEU A 227 41.92 -9.15 -8.06
N ARG A 228 42.52 -9.28 -9.24
CA ARG A 228 41.85 -8.98 -10.52
C ARG A 228 40.65 -9.89 -10.76
N SER A 229 40.78 -11.19 -10.52
CA SER A 229 39.66 -12.13 -10.69
C SER A 229 38.49 -11.82 -9.76
N TYR A 230 38.78 -11.37 -8.53
CA TYR A 230 37.77 -11.02 -7.55
C TYR A 230 37.10 -9.68 -7.86
N ASP A 231 37.88 -8.68 -8.28
CA ASP A 231 37.33 -7.42 -8.79
C ASP A 231 36.41 -7.64 -10.00
N ASP A 232 36.82 -8.50 -10.94
CA ASP A 232 35.99 -8.94 -12.07
C ASP A 232 34.67 -9.57 -11.61
N LEU A 233 34.70 -10.37 -10.53
CA LEU A 233 33.52 -10.99 -9.95
C LEU A 233 32.58 -9.92 -9.37
N LEU A 234 33.10 -8.96 -8.60
CA LEU A 234 32.32 -7.86 -8.03
C LEU A 234 31.65 -7.03 -9.13
N HIS A 235 32.38 -6.69 -10.20
CA HIS A 235 31.83 -6.01 -11.35
C HIS A 235 30.73 -6.81 -12.06
N ARG A 236 30.90 -8.14 -12.19
CA ARG A 236 29.87 -9.01 -12.81
C ARG A 236 28.61 -9.11 -11.96
N MET A 237 28.75 -9.25 -10.63
CA MET A 237 27.63 -9.25 -9.70
C MET A 237 26.90 -7.91 -9.73
N GLY A 238 27.65 -6.80 -9.66
CA GLY A 238 27.10 -5.43 -9.70
C GLY A 238 26.30 -5.10 -10.97
N ARG A 239 26.66 -5.71 -12.11
CA ARG A 239 26.02 -5.43 -13.40
C ARG A 239 24.73 -6.21 -13.65
N ARG A 240 24.54 -7.38 -13.05
CA ARG A 240 23.44 -8.30 -13.38
C ARG A 240 22.46 -8.56 -12.25
N GLU A 241 22.90 -8.41 -11.01
CA GLU A 241 22.08 -8.78 -9.86
C GLU A 241 21.22 -7.61 -9.37
N MET A 242 20.12 -7.96 -8.72
CA MET A 242 19.28 -7.05 -7.97
C MET A 242 19.10 -7.64 -6.58
N VAL A 243 19.32 -6.82 -5.56
CA VAL A 243 19.19 -7.18 -4.15
C VAL A 243 17.82 -6.77 -3.65
N GLN A 244 17.28 -7.55 -2.72
CA GLN A 244 16.01 -7.29 -2.07
C GLN A 244 16.27 -6.79 -0.64
N ARG A 245 15.59 -5.71 -0.25
CA ARG A 245 15.56 -5.19 1.12
C ARG A 245 14.14 -5.25 1.61
N HIS A 246 13.92 -5.86 2.76
CA HIS A 246 12.60 -6.13 3.29
C HIS A 246 12.34 -5.32 4.55
N TYR A 247 11.16 -4.73 4.61
CA TYR A 247 10.66 -4.01 5.77
C TYR A 247 9.26 -4.50 6.10
N VAL A 248 8.95 -4.56 7.39
CA VAL A 248 7.60 -4.74 7.88
C VAL A 248 7.24 -3.51 8.69
N ALA A 249 6.16 -2.83 8.35
CA ALA A 249 5.63 -1.74 9.17
C ALA A 249 4.29 -2.14 9.78
N VAL A 250 4.06 -1.78 11.04
CA VAL A 250 2.84 -2.13 11.77
C VAL A 250 2.11 -0.85 12.17
N ARG A 251 0.76 -0.87 12.10
CA ARG A 251 -0.13 0.26 12.43
C ARG A 251 -0.96 -0.04 13.66
N TRP A 252 -0.97 0.93 14.58
CA TRP A 252 -1.80 0.98 15.77
C TRP A 252 -2.77 2.16 15.68
N PRO A 253 -4.05 1.94 15.35
CA PRO A 253 -5.05 3.00 15.35
C PRO A 253 -5.28 3.55 16.75
N LEU A 254 -5.41 4.88 16.88
CA LEU A 254 -5.57 5.58 18.17
C LEU A 254 -7.02 5.55 18.66
N THR A 255 -7.51 4.33 18.87
CA THR A 255 -8.87 4.08 19.36
C THR A 255 -9.04 4.40 20.85
N GLY A 256 -10.28 4.36 21.33
CA GLY A 256 -10.56 4.39 22.77
C GLY A 256 -9.88 3.26 23.55
N ALA A 257 -9.79 2.06 22.96
CA ALA A 257 -9.09 0.92 23.57
C ALA A 257 -7.59 1.18 23.73
N PHE A 258 -6.95 1.76 22.72
CA PHE A 258 -5.55 2.18 22.81
C PHE A 258 -5.36 3.21 23.92
N SER A 259 -6.23 4.23 23.97
CA SER A 259 -6.15 5.30 24.97
C SER A 259 -6.30 4.76 26.41
N ARG A 260 -7.23 3.82 26.64
CA ARG A 260 -7.41 3.14 27.93
C ARG A 260 -6.19 2.30 28.31
N ALA A 261 -5.68 1.50 27.38
CA ALA A 261 -4.50 0.68 27.61
C ALA A 261 -3.29 1.55 27.99
N ALA A 262 -3.11 2.68 27.29
CA ALA A 262 -1.97 3.56 27.50
C ALA A 262 -2.08 4.39 28.79
N ALA A 263 -3.30 4.70 29.25
CA ALA A 263 -3.52 5.40 30.52
C ALA A 263 -2.94 4.62 31.73
N ARG A 264 -2.90 3.28 31.66
CA ARG A 264 -2.27 2.43 32.69
C ARG A 264 -0.77 2.63 32.80
N TYR A 265 -0.12 3.07 31.72
CA TYR A 265 1.31 3.34 31.70
C TYR A 265 1.65 4.77 32.12
N GLY A 266 0.67 5.68 32.21
CA GLY A 266 0.82 7.05 32.69
C GLY A 266 0.08 8.08 31.84
N PRO A 267 0.23 9.37 32.17
CA PRO A 267 -0.54 10.43 31.52
C PRO A 267 -0.05 10.74 30.10
N GLY A 268 -1.00 11.07 29.22
CA GLY A 268 -0.76 11.64 27.91
C GLY A 268 0.20 10.84 27.02
N ARG A 269 1.05 11.57 26.28
CA ARG A 269 2.00 10.99 25.31
C ARG A 269 3.09 10.13 25.96
N ASP A 270 3.40 10.34 27.24
CA ASP A 270 4.39 9.52 27.94
C ASP A 270 3.84 8.14 28.31
N GLY A 271 2.53 8.02 28.58
CA GLY A 271 1.86 6.73 28.65
C GLY A 271 1.92 5.98 27.32
N TRP A 272 1.71 6.70 26.21
CA TRP A 272 1.75 6.12 24.86
C TRP A 272 3.13 5.57 24.52
N ARG A 273 4.19 6.34 24.79
CA ARG A 273 5.57 5.89 24.56
C ARG A 273 5.91 4.63 25.34
N ARG A 274 5.50 4.56 26.61
CA ARG A 274 5.75 3.39 27.48
C ARG A 274 4.98 2.16 27.01
N LEU A 275 3.69 2.29 26.70
CA LEU A 275 2.90 1.20 26.10
C LEU A 275 3.54 0.70 24.80
N MET A 276 3.98 1.62 23.94
CA MET A 276 4.56 1.27 22.65
C MET A 276 5.88 0.52 22.76
N VAL A 277 6.65 0.64 23.84
CA VAL A 277 7.84 -0.20 24.07
C VAL A 277 7.42 -1.68 24.13
N ASP A 278 6.41 -1.99 24.94
CA ASP A 278 5.93 -3.37 25.11
C ASP A 278 5.29 -3.92 23.83
N GLU A 279 4.53 -3.08 23.10
CA GLU A 279 3.94 -3.43 21.81
C GLU A 279 5.02 -3.70 20.74
N VAL A 280 6.06 -2.86 20.65
CA VAL A 280 7.16 -3.06 19.70
C VAL A 280 7.94 -4.34 20.02
N ASP A 281 8.16 -4.64 21.29
CA ASP A 281 8.79 -5.88 21.73
C ASP A 281 7.93 -7.11 21.42
N ALA A 282 6.60 -7.00 21.60
CA ALA A 282 5.66 -8.05 21.25
C ALA A 282 5.66 -8.33 19.74
N ILE A 283 5.63 -7.29 18.89
CA ILE A 283 5.74 -7.41 17.44
C ILE A 283 7.09 -8.00 17.04
N THR A 284 8.19 -7.57 17.64
CA THR A 284 9.53 -8.11 17.36
C THR A 284 9.59 -9.61 17.63
N ARG A 285 9.04 -10.07 18.76
CA ARG A 285 8.93 -11.51 19.07
C ARG A 285 8.00 -12.22 18.07
N GLY A 286 6.88 -11.60 17.70
CA GLY A 286 5.94 -12.13 16.71
C GLY A 286 6.60 -12.36 15.35
N LEU A 287 7.31 -11.36 14.82
CA LEU A 287 8.03 -11.44 13.54
C LEU A 287 9.15 -12.49 13.56
N ARG A 288 9.86 -12.64 14.69
CA ARG A 288 10.86 -13.71 14.85
C ARG A 288 10.21 -15.10 14.83
N ARG A 289 9.08 -15.29 15.52
CA ARG A 289 8.29 -16.53 15.47
C ARG A 289 7.74 -16.80 14.07
N ALA A 290 7.40 -15.75 13.32
CA ALA A 290 7.02 -15.80 11.92
C ALA A 290 8.18 -16.09 10.96
N ARG A 291 9.39 -16.39 11.49
CA ARG A 291 10.59 -16.73 10.72
C ARG A 291 11.05 -15.62 9.75
N MET A 292 10.86 -14.35 10.10
CA MET A 292 11.33 -13.21 9.29
C MET A 292 12.85 -12.95 9.38
N GLY A 293 13.62 -13.90 9.93
CA GLY A 293 15.07 -13.81 10.08
C GLY A 293 15.51 -12.79 11.14
N ARG A 294 16.47 -11.92 10.79
CA ARG A 294 16.91 -10.83 11.67
C ARG A 294 15.82 -9.78 11.68
N VAL A 295 15.26 -9.49 12.85
CA VAL A 295 14.21 -8.48 13.03
C VAL A 295 14.74 -7.38 13.93
N ARG A 296 14.66 -6.14 13.43
CA ARG A 296 15.12 -4.94 14.13
C ARG A 296 14.17 -3.78 13.86
N ALA A 297 13.66 -3.15 14.91
CA ALA A 297 12.91 -1.92 14.76
C ALA A 297 13.85 -0.78 14.32
N LEU A 298 13.44 -0.01 13.32
CA LEU A 298 14.18 1.14 12.83
C LEU A 298 14.03 2.32 13.80
N THR A 299 15.11 3.06 14.00
CA THR A 299 15.07 4.38 14.62
C THR A 299 14.41 5.40 13.68
N ALA A 300 14.06 6.59 14.20
CA ALA A 300 13.48 7.65 13.38
C ALA A 300 14.40 8.08 12.21
N HIS A 301 15.71 8.12 12.43
CA HIS A 301 16.71 8.47 11.41
C HIS A 301 16.81 7.39 10.33
N GLU A 302 16.82 6.12 10.71
CA GLU A 302 16.88 5.02 9.75
C GLU A 302 15.60 4.93 8.93
N ALA A 303 14.42 5.09 9.54
CA ALA A 303 13.16 5.12 8.82
C ALA A 303 13.09 6.31 7.83
N ALA A 304 13.56 7.49 8.24
CA ALA A 304 13.65 8.65 7.37
C ALA A 304 14.67 8.43 6.22
N ALA A 305 15.80 7.77 6.49
CA ALA A 305 16.79 7.40 5.49
C ALA A 305 16.23 6.42 4.44
N VAL A 306 15.47 5.42 4.88
CA VAL A 306 14.77 4.50 3.98
C VAL A 306 13.77 5.27 3.09
N ILE A 307 13.01 6.21 3.66
CA ILE A 307 12.07 7.04 2.89
C ILE A 307 12.81 7.93 1.88
N ALA A 308 13.92 8.56 2.29
CA ALA A 308 14.76 9.35 1.41
C ALA A 308 15.33 8.50 0.27
N HIS A 309 15.82 7.29 0.54
CA HIS A 309 16.27 6.34 -0.48
C HIS A 309 15.15 5.92 -1.45
N MET A 310 13.92 5.78 -0.96
CA MET A 310 12.78 5.45 -1.84
C MET A 310 12.44 6.60 -2.81
N GLN A 311 12.79 7.83 -2.45
CA GLN A 311 12.64 9.03 -3.29
C GLN A 311 13.88 9.30 -4.15
N ASN A 312 15.08 9.04 -3.64
CA ASN A 312 16.35 9.14 -4.37
C ASN A 312 17.10 7.79 -4.27
N PRO A 313 16.89 6.88 -5.24
CA PRO A 313 17.59 5.59 -5.29
C PRO A 313 19.13 5.67 -5.37
N SER A 314 19.71 6.82 -5.74
CA SER A 314 21.18 7.01 -5.74
C SER A 314 21.76 7.13 -4.33
N ARG A 315 20.93 7.48 -3.35
CA ARG A 315 21.32 7.53 -1.94
C ARG A 315 21.45 6.12 -1.38
N PRO A 316 22.51 5.75 -0.65
CA PRO A 316 22.58 4.47 0.04
C PRO A 316 21.46 4.31 1.08
N VAL A 317 20.83 3.14 1.12
CA VAL A 317 19.61 2.91 1.92
C VAL A 317 19.84 2.99 3.44
N ASP A 318 21.05 2.66 3.90
CA ASP A 318 21.42 2.66 5.31
C ASP A 318 22.07 3.99 5.76
N GLN A 319 22.20 4.97 4.86
CA GLN A 319 22.87 6.23 5.16
C GLN A 319 21.98 7.16 5.99
N THR A 320 22.34 7.35 7.26
CA THR A 320 21.56 8.17 8.21
C THR A 320 22.20 9.51 8.60
N HIS A 321 23.47 9.76 8.28
CA HIS A 321 24.25 10.86 8.88
C HIS A 321 23.79 12.26 8.47
N ASP A 322 23.23 12.39 7.27
CA ASP A 322 22.73 13.61 6.63
C ASP A 322 21.20 13.63 6.51
N VAL A 323 20.50 12.76 7.25
CA VAL A 323 19.03 12.75 7.31
C VAL A 323 18.56 13.37 8.60
N ASP A 324 17.72 14.40 8.48
CA ASP A 324 16.92 14.89 9.59
C ASP A 324 15.52 14.24 9.58
N PRO A 325 15.13 13.47 10.61
CA PRO A 325 13.79 12.91 10.72
C PRO A 325 12.68 13.96 10.80
N GLU A 326 12.99 15.19 11.23
CA GLU A 326 12.01 16.28 11.30
C GLU A 326 11.81 16.98 9.96
N ALA A 327 12.75 16.85 9.00
CA ALA A 327 12.66 17.37 7.64
C ALA A 327 12.41 16.23 6.62
N LEU A 328 11.35 15.44 6.85
CA LEU A 328 11.01 14.31 5.99
C LEU A 328 10.54 14.77 4.61
N GLY A 329 11.23 14.31 3.56
CA GLY A 329 10.84 14.42 2.16
C GLY A 329 11.77 15.29 1.33
N LEU A 330 12.04 14.86 0.09
CA LEU A 330 12.85 15.56 -0.89
C LEU A 330 11.98 16.45 -1.79
N PRO A 331 12.51 17.59 -2.26
CA PRO A 331 11.84 18.43 -3.24
C PRO A 331 11.38 17.63 -4.45
N SER A 332 10.13 17.83 -4.86
CA SER A 332 9.54 17.01 -5.92
C SER A 332 8.43 17.73 -6.67
N THR A 333 8.16 17.24 -7.89
CA THR A 333 7.11 17.74 -8.76
C THR A 333 6.35 16.58 -9.38
N ASP A 334 5.03 16.58 -9.21
CA ASP A 334 4.14 15.72 -9.96
C ASP A 334 4.02 16.22 -11.40
N VAL A 335 4.23 15.29 -12.33
CA VAL A 335 3.85 15.39 -13.74
C VAL A 335 2.70 14.41 -13.96
N TYR A 336 1.88 14.62 -15.00
CA TYR A 336 0.82 13.66 -15.30
C TYR A 336 1.42 12.26 -15.49
N SER A 337 0.98 11.29 -14.68
CA SER A 337 1.52 9.92 -14.64
C SER A 337 2.93 9.73 -14.08
N ALA A 338 3.56 10.72 -13.44
CA ALA A 338 4.84 10.52 -12.76
C ALA A 338 5.06 11.48 -11.58
N HIS A 339 5.79 11.02 -10.57
CA HIS A 339 6.32 11.83 -9.48
C HIS A 339 7.83 11.99 -9.71
N VAL A 340 8.31 13.23 -9.82
CA VAL A 340 9.71 13.52 -10.15
C VAL A 340 10.39 14.11 -8.93
N VAL A 341 11.52 13.53 -8.54
CA VAL A 341 12.36 14.00 -7.42
C VAL A 341 13.67 14.51 -8.02
N ASP A 342 14.02 15.74 -7.66
CA ASP A 342 15.31 16.36 -8.00
C ASP A 342 16.13 16.46 -6.70
N ASP A 343 17.33 15.90 -6.69
CA ASP A 343 18.21 15.87 -5.52
C ASP A 343 19.68 15.77 -5.97
N VAL A 344 20.58 15.53 -5.02
CA VAL A 344 22.01 15.28 -5.26
C VAL A 344 22.35 13.86 -4.83
N ASP A 345 23.22 13.19 -5.58
CA ASP A 345 23.82 11.94 -5.11
C ASP A 345 24.82 12.26 -3.99
N PRO A 346 24.61 11.79 -2.75
CA PRO A 346 25.48 12.14 -1.63
C PRO A 346 26.91 11.59 -1.79
N THR A 347 27.11 10.58 -2.63
CA THR A 347 28.42 9.94 -2.84
C THR A 347 29.25 10.72 -3.86
N THR A 348 28.62 11.17 -4.95
CA THR A 348 29.31 11.82 -6.07
C THR A 348 29.16 13.34 -6.08
N GLY A 349 28.19 13.88 -5.35
CA GLY A 349 27.82 15.30 -5.39
C GLY A 349 27.14 15.72 -6.69
N ALA A 350 26.86 14.79 -7.60
CA ALA A 350 26.24 15.09 -8.89
C ALA A 350 24.71 15.30 -8.73
N PRO A 351 24.11 16.24 -9.48
CA PRO A 351 22.67 16.38 -9.51
C PRO A 351 22.03 15.14 -10.12
N VAL A 352 21.01 14.61 -9.46
CA VAL A 352 20.24 13.44 -9.92
C VAL A 352 18.76 13.77 -10.02
N ARG A 353 18.12 13.13 -10.98
CA ARG A 353 16.67 13.20 -11.17
C ARG A 353 16.12 11.79 -11.24
N TRP A 354 15.08 11.54 -10.44
CA TRP A 354 14.40 10.26 -10.43
C TRP A 354 12.92 10.41 -10.73
N TRP A 355 12.44 9.58 -11.65
CA TRP A 355 11.05 9.50 -12.06
C TRP A 355 10.42 8.27 -11.42
N HIS A 356 9.31 8.47 -10.73
CA HIS A 356 8.57 7.42 -10.05
C HIS A 356 7.16 7.30 -10.63
N ARG A 357 6.68 6.06 -10.72
CA ARG A 357 5.27 5.79 -11.02
C ARG A 357 4.77 4.68 -10.12
N THR A 358 3.64 4.92 -9.49
CA THR A 358 3.00 4.01 -8.54
C THR A 358 1.66 3.51 -9.08
N ALA A 359 1.47 2.20 -9.01
CA ALA A 359 0.21 1.51 -9.26
C ALA A 359 -0.35 0.94 -7.97
N VAL A 360 -1.68 0.79 -7.93
CA VAL A 360 -2.39 0.01 -6.93
C VAL A 360 -2.80 -1.34 -7.51
N VAL A 361 -2.78 -2.36 -6.67
CA VAL A 361 -3.26 -3.72 -6.94
C VAL A 361 -4.37 -4.00 -5.96
N THR A 362 -5.59 -4.11 -6.46
CA THR A 362 -6.78 -4.43 -5.66
C THR A 362 -7.21 -5.86 -5.89
N ALA A 363 -7.98 -6.42 -4.96
CA ALA A 363 -8.55 -7.76 -5.12
C ALA A 363 -9.45 -7.90 -6.38
N THR A 364 -10.12 -6.81 -6.79
CA THR A 364 -10.94 -6.78 -8.01
C THR A 364 -10.13 -6.79 -9.30
N ALA A 365 -8.83 -6.47 -9.24
CA ALA A 365 -7.95 -6.47 -10.40
C ALA A 365 -7.21 -7.80 -10.56
N MET A 366 -7.48 -8.78 -9.69
CA MET A 366 -6.88 -10.11 -9.73
C MET A 366 -7.86 -11.11 -10.31
N ALA A 367 -7.38 -11.90 -11.27
CA ALA A 367 -8.09 -13.08 -11.72
C ALA A 367 -8.31 -14.04 -10.54
N THR A 368 -9.49 -14.64 -10.44
CA THR A 368 -9.78 -15.66 -9.42
C THR A 368 -8.94 -16.90 -9.70
N GLY A 369 -8.09 -17.31 -8.76
CA GLY A 369 -7.23 -18.47 -8.97
C GLY A 369 -6.39 -18.85 -7.77
N GLU A 370 -5.93 -20.11 -7.75
CA GLU A 370 -5.04 -20.63 -6.73
C GLU A 370 -3.63 -20.04 -6.87
N ARG A 371 -3.08 -19.58 -5.76
CA ARG A 371 -1.74 -18.99 -5.68
C ARG A 371 -0.99 -19.56 -4.48
N ASN A 372 0.30 -19.82 -4.66
CA ASN A 372 1.18 -20.27 -3.59
C ASN A 372 1.85 -19.07 -2.89
N SER A 373 2.64 -19.33 -1.86
CA SER A 373 3.40 -18.30 -1.12
C SER A 373 4.44 -17.57 -1.96
N LEU A 374 4.88 -18.14 -3.07
CA LEU A 374 5.90 -17.60 -3.97
C LEU A 374 5.31 -16.84 -5.16
N TRP A 375 4.01 -16.55 -5.17
CA TRP A 375 3.32 -15.99 -6.34
C TRP A 375 3.89 -14.64 -6.82
N VAL A 376 4.46 -13.82 -5.92
CA VAL A 376 5.04 -12.50 -6.28
C VAL A 376 6.46 -12.61 -6.84
N THR A 377 7.09 -13.79 -6.79
CA THR A 377 8.49 -14.01 -7.20
C THR A 377 8.83 -13.48 -8.60
N PRO A 378 7.96 -13.57 -9.63
CA PRO A 378 8.28 -13.00 -10.95
C PRO A 378 8.54 -11.48 -10.90
N LEU A 379 7.85 -10.73 -10.03
CA LEU A 379 8.14 -9.33 -9.79
C LEU A 379 9.31 -9.10 -8.84
N LEU A 380 9.76 -10.07 -8.06
CA LEU A 380 10.90 -9.92 -7.14
C LEU A 380 12.24 -10.22 -7.80
N SER A 381 12.33 -11.34 -8.52
CA SER A 381 13.56 -11.81 -9.16
C SER A 381 13.42 -12.16 -10.64
N GLY A 382 12.20 -12.34 -11.16
CA GLY A 382 11.95 -12.79 -12.54
C GLY A 382 11.86 -11.69 -13.61
N MET A 383 12.28 -10.46 -13.30
CA MET A 383 12.18 -9.35 -14.26
C MET A 383 13.29 -9.43 -15.33
N PRO A 384 12.98 -9.12 -16.60
CA PRO A 384 13.96 -9.21 -17.70
C PRO A 384 15.01 -8.10 -17.67
N GLU A 385 14.73 -6.97 -17.00
CA GLU A 385 15.60 -5.81 -16.92
C GLU A 385 15.82 -5.35 -15.47
N ARG A 386 16.91 -4.60 -15.25
CA ARG A 386 17.26 -4.00 -13.96
C ARG A 386 16.35 -2.82 -13.65
N ILE A 387 15.20 -3.13 -13.07
CA ILE A 387 14.20 -2.14 -12.73
C ILE A 387 14.18 -1.94 -11.22
N VAL A 388 14.52 -0.73 -10.78
CA VAL A 388 14.34 -0.31 -9.38
C VAL A 388 12.85 -0.25 -9.08
N ARG A 389 12.42 -1.01 -8.08
CA ARG A 389 11.00 -1.13 -7.76
C ARG A 389 10.76 -1.44 -6.30
N THR A 390 9.62 -0.98 -5.80
CA THR A 390 9.16 -1.26 -4.45
C THR A 390 7.79 -1.91 -4.53
N LEU A 391 7.65 -3.08 -3.92
CA LEU A 391 6.36 -3.72 -3.70
C LEU A 391 5.95 -3.50 -2.24
N SER A 392 4.70 -3.14 -2.03
CA SER A 392 4.10 -2.90 -0.72
C SER A 392 2.78 -3.63 -0.65
N LEU A 393 2.68 -4.61 0.23
CA LEU A 393 1.45 -5.34 0.51
C LEU A 393 0.96 -4.95 1.90
N GLN A 394 -0.18 -4.29 1.95
CA GLN A 394 -0.85 -3.94 3.19
C GLN A 394 -1.92 -4.96 3.49
N THR A 395 -1.96 -5.44 4.72
CA THR A 395 -2.96 -6.37 5.22
C THR A 395 -3.60 -5.78 6.46
N TRP A 396 -4.91 -5.56 6.39
CA TRP A 396 -5.73 -5.13 7.51
C TRP A 396 -6.42 -6.33 8.13
N MET A 397 -6.23 -6.54 9.43
CA MET A 397 -6.84 -7.65 10.14
C MET A 397 -8.26 -7.30 10.59
N VAL A 398 -9.20 -8.17 10.26
CA VAL A 398 -10.61 -8.08 10.64
C VAL A 398 -10.87 -9.08 11.76
N PRO A 399 -11.46 -8.64 12.91
CA PRO A 399 -11.79 -9.53 14.01
C PRO A 399 -12.64 -10.72 13.57
N ALA A 400 -12.40 -11.89 14.16
CA ALA A 400 -12.99 -13.15 13.71
C ALA A 400 -14.53 -13.14 13.73
N ARG A 401 -15.15 -12.48 14.72
CA ARG A 401 -16.61 -12.36 14.80
C ARG A 401 -17.18 -11.58 13.62
N GLU A 402 -16.53 -10.49 13.24
CA GLU A 402 -16.94 -9.64 12.12
C GLU A 402 -16.71 -10.35 10.78
N ALA A 403 -15.55 -10.98 10.62
CA ALA A 403 -15.21 -11.76 9.44
C ALA A 403 -16.21 -12.90 9.19
N LYS A 404 -16.61 -13.64 10.24
CA LYS A 404 -17.62 -14.71 10.16
C LYS A 404 -18.98 -14.20 9.73
N ALA A 405 -19.41 -13.05 10.26
CA ALA A 405 -20.69 -12.46 9.89
C ALA A 405 -20.72 -12.10 8.39
N THR A 406 -19.66 -11.45 7.91
CA THR A 406 -19.53 -11.10 6.48
C THR A 406 -19.46 -12.35 5.61
N ALA A 407 -18.63 -13.33 5.95
CA ALA A 407 -18.48 -14.56 5.16
C ALA A 407 -19.80 -15.35 5.03
N ARG A 408 -20.65 -15.36 6.07
CA ARG A 408 -21.99 -15.99 6.01
C ARG A 408 -22.93 -15.26 5.05
N ILE A 409 -22.90 -13.93 5.07
CA ILE A 409 -23.72 -13.11 4.17
C ILE A 409 -23.30 -13.34 2.73
N ASP A 410 -22.00 -13.30 2.45
CA ASP A 410 -21.43 -13.53 1.12
C ASP A 410 -21.82 -14.90 0.58
N ALA A 411 -21.58 -15.97 1.35
CA ALA A 411 -21.89 -17.33 0.92
C ALA A 411 -23.40 -17.56 0.68
N THR A 412 -24.27 -16.95 1.50
CA THR A 412 -25.72 -17.04 1.31
C THR A 412 -26.16 -16.30 0.04
N SER A 413 -25.58 -15.12 -0.22
CA SER A 413 -25.84 -14.34 -1.42
C SER A 413 -25.40 -15.08 -2.69
N ASP A 414 -24.17 -15.60 -2.71
CA ASP A 414 -23.63 -16.34 -3.86
C ASP A 414 -24.42 -17.62 -4.14
N HIS A 415 -24.83 -18.33 -3.09
CA HIS A 415 -25.70 -19.49 -3.21
C HIS A 415 -27.06 -19.12 -3.82
N SER A 416 -27.66 -18.01 -3.36
CA SER A 416 -28.93 -17.52 -3.90
C SER A 416 -28.84 -17.07 -5.36
N GLU A 417 -27.70 -16.50 -5.77
CA GLU A 417 -27.49 -16.09 -7.16
C GLU A 417 -27.37 -17.30 -8.09
N ILE A 418 -26.63 -18.33 -7.68
CA ILE A 418 -26.50 -19.57 -8.43
C ILE A 418 -27.86 -20.27 -8.56
N LEU A 419 -28.64 -20.34 -7.49
CA LEU A 419 -30.00 -20.90 -7.53
C LEU A 419 -30.89 -20.14 -8.51
N ARG A 420 -30.93 -18.81 -8.41
CA ARG A 420 -31.71 -17.94 -9.32
C ARG A 420 -31.26 -18.08 -10.78
N ARG A 421 -29.97 -18.23 -11.06
CA ARG A 421 -29.46 -18.45 -12.43
C ARG A 421 -29.83 -19.84 -12.96
N ARG A 422 -29.76 -20.87 -12.12
CA ARG A 422 -30.21 -22.23 -12.45
C ARG A 422 -31.71 -22.28 -12.73
N GLU A 423 -32.52 -21.64 -11.89
CA GLU A 423 -33.97 -21.51 -12.08
C GLU A 423 -34.31 -20.75 -13.38
N ALA A 424 -33.48 -19.76 -13.75
CA ALA A 424 -33.62 -19.03 -15.01
C ALA A 424 -33.07 -19.79 -16.24
N GLY A 425 -32.63 -21.05 -16.08
CA GLY A 425 -32.11 -21.89 -17.17
C GLY A 425 -30.81 -21.38 -17.81
N ARG A 426 -30.05 -20.51 -17.13
CA ARG A 426 -28.80 -19.96 -17.64
C ARG A 426 -27.63 -20.88 -17.30
N LEU A 427 -26.70 -21.03 -18.25
CA LEU A 427 -25.43 -21.72 -18.00
C LEU A 427 -24.66 -21.01 -16.88
N LEU A 428 -24.04 -21.80 -16.01
CA LEU A 428 -23.16 -21.28 -14.97
C LEU A 428 -21.85 -20.87 -15.61
N ASP A 429 -21.36 -19.71 -15.20
CA ASP A 429 -20.07 -19.18 -15.61
C ASP A 429 -19.00 -19.70 -14.63
N ASP A 430 -17.82 -20.04 -15.15
CA ASP A 430 -16.70 -20.58 -14.36
C ASP A 430 -16.31 -19.62 -13.22
N GLU A 431 -16.43 -18.31 -13.45
CA GLU A 431 -16.16 -17.28 -12.44
C GLU A 431 -17.15 -17.34 -11.27
N SER A 432 -18.42 -17.69 -11.54
CA SER A 432 -19.47 -17.78 -10.51
C SER A 432 -19.27 -19.03 -9.64
N GLU A 433 -18.86 -20.14 -10.23
CA GLU A 433 -18.55 -21.37 -9.48
C GLU A 433 -17.27 -21.19 -8.64
N ALA A 434 -16.23 -20.58 -9.22
CA ALA A 434 -14.99 -20.26 -8.51
C ALA A 434 -15.25 -19.32 -7.31
N SER A 435 -16.12 -18.32 -7.48
CA SER A 435 -16.52 -17.41 -6.41
C SER A 435 -17.22 -18.15 -5.25
N LEU A 436 -18.17 -19.03 -5.55
CA LEU A 436 -18.87 -19.81 -4.51
C LEU A 436 -17.89 -20.73 -3.76
N SER A 437 -17.02 -21.43 -4.49
CA SER A 437 -15.96 -22.27 -3.91
C SER A 437 -15.07 -21.46 -2.97
N ALA A 438 -14.66 -20.25 -3.36
CA ALA A 438 -13.89 -19.35 -2.51
C ALA A 438 -14.66 -18.90 -1.26
N ALA A 439 -15.94 -18.54 -1.39
CA ALA A 439 -16.79 -18.17 -0.24
C ALA A 439 -16.98 -19.34 0.74
N GLN A 440 -17.15 -20.57 0.24
CA GLN A 440 -17.22 -21.77 1.07
C GLN A 440 -15.90 -22.03 1.81
N ARG A 441 -14.75 -21.99 1.12
CA ARG A 441 -13.43 -22.13 1.77
C ARG A 441 -13.22 -21.08 2.86
N ARG A 442 -13.58 -19.81 2.63
CA ARG A 442 -13.53 -18.74 3.65
C ARG A 442 -14.38 -19.08 4.88
N LEU A 443 -15.58 -19.65 4.70
CA LEU A 443 -16.41 -20.10 5.82
C LEU A 443 -15.79 -21.26 6.59
N GLU A 444 -15.14 -22.19 5.89
CA GLU A 444 -14.43 -23.31 6.51
C GLU A 444 -13.22 -22.85 7.30
N ASP A 445 -12.41 -21.95 6.73
CA ASP A 445 -11.27 -21.34 7.39
C ASP A 445 -11.70 -20.57 8.64
N LEU A 446 -12.84 -19.89 8.62
CA LEU A 446 -13.36 -19.15 9.77
C LEU A 446 -14.17 -20.00 10.76
N ARG A 447 -14.17 -21.35 10.63
CA ARG A 447 -14.84 -22.22 11.62
C ARG A 447 -14.26 -22.01 13.02
N PRO A 448 -15.07 -22.15 14.09
CA PRO A 448 -14.53 -22.14 15.45
C PRO A 448 -13.41 -23.17 15.62
N GLY A 449 -12.30 -22.77 16.25
CA GLY A 449 -11.15 -23.65 16.53
C GLY A 449 -10.01 -23.64 15.50
N THR A 450 -10.18 -23.03 14.32
CA THR A 450 -9.16 -22.99 13.26
C THR A 450 -8.09 -21.91 13.44
N GLN A 451 -8.28 -20.99 14.41
CA GLN A 451 -7.39 -19.85 14.68
C GLN A 451 -7.19 -18.87 13.51
N HIS A 452 -8.03 -18.94 12.46
CA HIS A 452 -7.99 -17.99 11.35
C HIS A 452 -8.88 -16.77 11.61
N HIS A 453 -8.44 -15.62 11.08
CA HIS A 453 -9.12 -14.34 11.18
C HIS A 453 -9.36 -13.78 9.77
N GLY A 454 -10.26 -12.81 9.65
CA GLY A 454 -10.46 -12.12 8.38
C GLY A 454 -9.28 -11.19 8.08
N ALA A 455 -8.97 -11.02 6.81
CA ALA A 455 -7.98 -10.07 6.35
C ALA A 455 -8.48 -9.39 5.08
N GLU A 456 -8.29 -8.08 5.00
CA GLU A 456 -8.39 -7.34 3.75
C GLU A 456 -6.98 -6.95 3.34
N TRP A 457 -6.71 -6.86 2.04
CA TRP A 457 -5.37 -6.49 1.58
C TRP A 457 -5.40 -5.53 0.39
N LEU A 458 -4.33 -4.76 0.27
CA LEU A 458 -4.12 -3.81 -0.81
C LEU A 458 -2.64 -3.81 -1.20
N GLY A 459 -2.35 -3.94 -2.48
CA GLY A 459 -0.99 -3.89 -3.01
C GLY A 459 -0.66 -2.54 -3.64
N HIS A 460 0.58 -2.11 -3.54
CA HIS A 460 1.14 -1.00 -4.30
C HIS A 460 2.48 -1.39 -4.90
N VAL A 461 2.74 -0.92 -6.11
CA VAL A 461 4.02 -1.10 -6.80
C VAL A 461 4.51 0.24 -7.29
N THR A 462 5.67 0.69 -6.82
CA THR A 462 6.36 1.88 -7.32
C THR A 462 7.54 1.46 -8.17
N VAL A 463 7.61 1.97 -9.40
CA VAL A 463 8.74 1.81 -10.33
C VAL A 463 9.53 3.12 -10.35
N SER A 464 10.86 3.04 -10.32
CA SER A 464 11.76 4.21 -10.33
C SER A 464 12.78 4.10 -11.45
N ALA A 465 13.02 5.19 -12.19
CA ALA A 465 14.01 5.26 -13.26
C ALA A 465 14.60 6.68 -13.37
N PRO A 466 15.84 6.86 -13.86
CA PRO A 466 16.48 8.17 -13.95
C PRO A 466 15.90 9.05 -15.06
N SER A 467 15.24 8.46 -16.06
CA SER A 467 14.62 9.17 -17.18
C SER A 467 13.17 8.76 -17.41
N ARG A 468 12.42 9.65 -18.08
CA ARG A 468 11.00 9.40 -18.42
C ARG A 468 10.83 8.21 -19.36
N ASP A 469 11.73 8.06 -20.32
CA ASP A 469 11.65 6.99 -21.33
C ASP A 469 11.96 5.63 -20.72
N GLU A 470 12.98 5.57 -19.85
CA GLU A 470 13.27 4.36 -19.06
C GLU A 470 12.13 4.03 -18.10
N LEU A 471 11.51 5.02 -17.46
CA LEU A 471 10.32 4.79 -16.63
C LEU A 471 9.19 4.18 -17.46
N ALA A 472 8.94 4.69 -18.67
CA ALA A 472 7.90 4.17 -19.54
C ALA A 472 8.17 2.72 -19.96
N GLN A 473 9.42 2.37 -20.26
CA GLN A 473 9.84 0.99 -20.55
C GLN A 473 9.67 0.08 -19.34
N ALA A 474 10.18 0.48 -18.18
CA ALA A 474 10.09 -0.27 -16.94
C ALA A 474 8.63 -0.54 -16.54
N VAL A 475 7.75 0.47 -16.69
CA VAL A 475 6.31 0.34 -16.44
C VAL A 475 5.65 -0.69 -17.37
N ARG A 476 5.98 -0.68 -18.67
CA ARG A 476 5.45 -1.69 -19.61
C ARG A 476 5.87 -3.10 -19.21
N LEU A 477 7.14 -3.29 -18.83
CA LEU A 477 7.67 -4.59 -18.43
C LEU A 477 7.05 -5.09 -17.12
N VAL A 478 6.90 -4.22 -16.11
CA VAL A 478 6.24 -4.55 -14.84
C VAL A 478 4.77 -4.91 -15.07
N THR A 479 4.08 -4.16 -15.94
CA THR A 479 2.67 -4.44 -16.28
C THR A 479 2.54 -5.80 -16.97
N ALA A 480 3.35 -6.07 -18.00
CA ALA A 480 3.33 -7.35 -18.71
C ALA A 480 3.68 -8.53 -17.79
N THR A 481 4.60 -8.35 -16.84
CA THR A 481 4.98 -9.39 -15.87
C THR A 481 3.87 -9.63 -14.85
N ALA A 482 3.19 -8.58 -14.37
CA ALA A 482 2.06 -8.70 -13.46
C ALA A 482 0.88 -9.44 -14.12
N GLU A 483 0.55 -9.12 -15.37
CA GLU A 483 -0.51 -9.77 -16.13
C GLU A 483 -0.21 -11.25 -16.40
N ARG A 484 0.97 -11.56 -16.96
CA ARG A 484 1.31 -12.92 -17.38
C ARG A 484 1.70 -13.84 -16.23
N GLY A 485 2.41 -13.32 -15.24
CA GLY A 485 3.07 -14.12 -14.20
C GLY A 485 2.30 -14.21 -12.88
N LEU A 486 1.49 -13.20 -12.54
CA LEU A 486 0.84 -13.08 -11.23
C LEU A 486 -0.69 -13.22 -11.30
N GLY A 487 -1.27 -13.22 -12.50
CA GLY A 487 -2.72 -13.17 -12.70
C GLY A 487 -3.33 -11.86 -12.19
N ILE A 488 -2.57 -10.75 -12.28
CA ILE A 488 -3.07 -9.40 -12.02
C ILE A 488 -3.51 -8.84 -13.37
N GLU A 489 -4.81 -8.85 -13.64
CA GLU A 489 -5.39 -8.47 -14.93
C GLU A 489 -5.15 -6.99 -15.26
N ARG A 490 -5.05 -6.14 -14.23
CA ARG A 490 -4.82 -4.71 -14.43
C ARG A 490 -4.06 -4.07 -13.28
N LEU A 491 -2.98 -3.37 -13.60
CA LEU A 491 -2.36 -2.41 -12.70
C LEU A 491 -3.06 -1.06 -12.85
N GLU A 492 -3.70 -0.58 -11.78
CA GLU A 492 -4.32 0.74 -11.78
C GLU A 492 -3.29 1.81 -11.41
N TRP A 493 -2.82 2.54 -12.42
CA TRP A 493 -1.83 3.60 -12.24
C TRP A 493 -2.45 4.87 -11.67
N LEU A 494 -1.83 5.42 -10.62
CA LEU A 494 -2.35 6.52 -9.83
C LEU A 494 -1.99 7.90 -10.44
N ASP A 495 -2.31 8.08 -11.72
CA ASP A 495 -1.72 9.10 -12.62
C ASP A 495 -1.89 10.56 -12.19
N THR A 496 -2.85 10.86 -11.32
CA THR A 496 -3.14 12.24 -10.86
C THR A 496 -2.71 12.53 -9.43
N TYR A 497 -2.07 11.56 -8.75
CA TYR A 497 -1.67 11.64 -7.34
C TYR A 497 -0.40 10.82 -7.07
N GLN A 498 0.57 10.90 -7.98
CA GLN A 498 1.79 10.08 -7.92
C GLN A 498 2.67 10.38 -6.69
N ALA A 499 2.79 11.65 -6.25
CA ALA A 499 3.49 12.00 -5.02
C ALA A 499 2.84 11.38 -3.78
N ALA A 500 1.50 11.45 -3.68
CA ALA A 500 0.75 10.82 -2.60
C ALA A 500 0.85 9.29 -2.64
N ALA A 501 0.71 8.72 -3.84
CA ALA A 501 0.78 7.30 -4.10
C ALA A 501 2.15 6.70 -3.73
N SER A 502 3.24 7.43 -4.00
CA SER A 502 4.60 7.01 -3.62
C SER A 502 4.72 6.81 -2.10
N GLY A 503 3.96 7.54 -1.29
CA GLY A 503 3.86 7.31 0.16
C GLY A 503 3.31 5.95 0.56
N CYS A 504 2.55 5.29 -0.31
CA CYS A 504 1.97 3.97 -0.04
C CYS A 504 2.98 2.83 -0.16
N THR A 505 4.18 3.11 -0.68
CA THR A 505 5.31 2.17 -0.71
C THR A 505 6.40 2.50 0.30
N TRP A 506 6.25 3.59 1.07
CA TRP A 506 7.08 3.88 2.24
C TRP A 506 6.63 3.03 3.44
N PRO A 507 7.55 2.63 4.35
CA PRO A 507 7.25 1.74 5.47
C PRO A 507 6.54 2.48 6.62
N ILE A 508 5.39 3.11 6.33
CA ILE A 508 4.62 3.95 7.25
C ILE A 508 3.15 3.52 7.40
N VAL A 509 2.73 2.49 6.67
CA VAL A 509 1.38 1.88 6.68
C VAL A 509 0.27 2.84 6.22
N ARG A 510 0.49 3.51 5.09
CA ARG A 510 -0.44 4.46 4.45
C ARG A 510 -1.00 3.92 3.13
N GLY A 511 -2.26 4.21 2.82
CA GLY A 511 -2.86 3.93 1.50
C GLY A 511 -4.08 3.02 1.56
N MET A 512 -4.23 2.24 2.63
CA MET A 512 -5.42 1.46 2.90
C MET A 512 -6.32 2.18 3.91
N ARG A 513 -7.57 2.45 3.51
CA ARG A 513 -8.60 2.94 4.41
C ARG A 513 -9.02 1.79 5.35
N PRO A 514 -9.21 2.04 6.66
CA PRO A 514 -9.79 1.03 7.56
C PRO A 514 -11.12 0.52 6.99
N PRO A 515 -11.37 -0.80 7.02
CA PRO A 515 -12.63 -1.38 6.58
C PRO A 515 -13.79 -0.72 7.32
N ALA A 516 -14.74 -0.15 6.57
CA ALA A 516 -15.90 0.48 7.19
C ALA A 516 -16.83 -0.61 7.73
N PRO A 517 -17.22 -0.59 9.02
CA PRO A 517 -18.16 -1.56 9.54
C PRO A 517 -19.50 -1.41 8.81
N THR A 518 -20.10 -2.53 8.43
CA THR A 518 -21.43 -2.57 7.83
C THR A 518 -22.46 -1.93 8.76
N ALA A 519 -23.61 -1.50 8.24
CA ALA A 519 -24.67 -0.91 9.08
C ALA A 519 -25.10 -1.86 10.22
N ALA A 520 -25.18 -3.16 9.92
CA ALA A 520 -25.46 -4.21 10.90
C ALA A 520 -24.33 -4.34 11.95
N GLN A 521 -23.06 -4.25 11.54
CA GLN A 521 -21.92 -4.26 12.47
C GLN A 521 -21.89 -3.02 13.36
N ARG A 522 -22.22 -1.83 12.82
CA ARG A 522 -22.36 -0.60 13.63
C ARG A 522 -23.44 -0.73 14.69
N MET A 523 -24.59 -1.30 14.32
CA MET A 523 -25.69 -1.56 15.25
C MET A 523 -25.30 -2.61 16.30
N MET A 524 -24.63 -3.70 15.91
CA MET A 524 -24.14 -4.69 16.87
C MET A 524 -23.09 -4.12 17.83
N ARG A 525 -22.14 -3.30 17.34
CA ARG A 525 -21.14 -2.62 18.18
C ARG A 525 -21.78 -1.63 19.16
N SER A 526 -22.85 -0.95 18.75
CA SER A 526 -23.60 -0.09 19.68
C SER A 526 -24.38 -0.88 20.72
N LEU A 527 -24.87 -2.07 20.36
CA LEU A 527 -25.64 -2.93 21.26
C LEU A 527 -24.77 -3.77 22.20
N SER A 528 -23.54 -4.10 21.82
CA SER A 528 -22.67 -4.98 22.62
C SER A 528 -22.10 -4.33 23.88
N GLY A 529 -22.22 -3.00 24.04
CA GLY A 529 -21.66 -2.27 25.18
C GLY A 529 -20.15 -2.41 25.31
N HIS A 530 -19.58 -1.78 26.34
CA HIS A 530 -18.17 -1.95 26.72
C HIS A 530 -18.08 -3.16 27.66
N GLY A 531 -17.24 -4.14 27.34
CA GLY A 531 -17.20 -5.41 28.06
C GLY A 531 -16.60 -5.29 29.46
N ALA A 532 -17.03 -6.14 30.40
CA ALA A 532 -16.56 -6.13 31.79
C ALA A 532 -15.03 -6.33 31.96
N ARG A 533 -14.35 -6.92 30.95
CA ARG A 533 -12.88 -7.02 30.90
C ARG A 533 -12.19 -5.68 30.66
N GLU A 534 -12.88 -4.69 30.09
CA GLU A 534 -12.31 -3.35 29.88
C GLU A 534 -12.40 -2.46 31.14
N ALA A 535 -13.11 -2.92 32.18
CA ALA A 535 -13.26 -2.24 33.46
C ALA A 535 -12.23 -2.68 34.52
N LEU A 536 -11.43 -3.72 34.22
CA LEU A 536 -10.30 -4.23 35.01
C LEU A 536 -8.98 -3.74 34.39
#